data_AF-A0A139X547-F1
#
_entry.id   AF-A0A139X547-F1
#
_cell.length_a   1.000
_cell.length_b   1.000
_cell.length_c   1.000
_cell.angle_alpha   90.00
_cell.angle_beta   90.00
_cell.angle_gamma   90.00
#
_symmetry.space_group_name_H-M   'P 1'
#
loop_
_entity.id
_entity.type
_entity.pdbx_description
1 polymer ?
#
loop_
_entity_poly.entity_id
_entity_poly.type
_entity_poly.pdbx_seq_one_letter_code
_entity_poly.pdbx_strand_id
1 'polypeptide(L)' 'MKTLHTTAKVNDSGQLTVDIPVNMSQGEYQLVLVIEERPVEKQKTTLQDFPVISIGSWPENLSLRREDMYGDDGR' A
#
# COMPACT_ATOMS: atom_id res chain seq x y z
N MET A 1 -16.67 34.20 15.29
CA MET A 1 -16.21 33.14 14.35
C MET A 1 -17.10 31.93 14.55
N LYS A 2 -17.66 31.35 13.49
CA LYS A 2 -18.32 30.04 13.54
C LYS A 2 -17.47 29.07 12.74
N THR A 3 -16.96 28.03 13.38
CA THR A 3 -16.16 26.97 12.72
C THR A 3 -17.08 25.80 12.43
N LEU A 4 -17.10 25.33 11.18
CA LEU A 4 -17.98 24.26 10.74
C LEU A 4 -17.15 22.99 10.52
N HIS A 5 -17.40 21.96 11.31
CA HIS A 5 -16.77 20.66 11.14
C HIS A 5 -17.71 19.78 10.32
N THR A 6 -17.40 19.61 9.04
CA THR A 6 -18.18 18.77 8.12
C THR A 6 -17.25 17.86 7.33
N THR A 7 -17.78 16.73 6.90
CA THR A 7 -17.05 15.74 6.12
C THR A 7 -17.20 16.11 4.64
N ALA A 8 -16.08 16.37 3.96
CA ALA A 8 -16.08 16.65 2.53
C ALA A 8 -15.73 15.39 1.75
N LYS A 9 -16.38 15.18 0.60
CA LYS A 9 -16.05 14.09 -0.32
C LYS A 9 -15.22 14.65 -1.47
N VAL A 10 -14.12 13.99 -1.81
CA VAL A 10 -13.33 14.26 -3.00
C VAL A 10 -13.64 13.16 -4.02
N ASN A 11 -14.07 13.53 -5.22
CA ASN A 11 -14.31 12.56 -6.30
C ASN A 11 -13.04 12.35 -7.14
N ASP A 12 -13.07 11.36 -8.03
CA ASP A 12 -11.93 10.99 -8.89
C ASP A 12 -11.52 12.09 -9.90
N SER A 13 -12.35 13.13 -10.06
CA SER A 13 -12.05 14.31 -10.88
C SER A 13 -11.48 15.49 -10.07
N GLY A 14 -11.21 15.29 -8.78
CA GLY A 14 -10.62 16.31 -7.90
C GLY A 14 -11.61 17.39 -7.43
N GLN A 15 -12.91 17.18 -7.58
CA GLN A 15 -13.94 18.09 -7.06
C GLN A 15 -14.25 17.74 -5.60
N LEU A 16 -14.28 18.79 -4.77
CA LEU A 16 -14.65 18.73 -3.36
C LEU A 16 -16.13 19.10 -3.18
N THR A 17 -16.94 18.17 -2.71
CA THR A 17 -18.34 18.44 -2.33
C THR A 17 -18.42 18.56 -0.82
N VAL A 18 -18.92 19.70 -0.33
CA VAL A 18 -19.07 20.01 1.10
C VAL A 18 -20.55 20.12 1.42
N ASP A 19 -21.04 19.23 2.29
CA ASP A 19 -22.41 19.32 2.78
C ASP A 19 -22.49 20.38 3.87
N ILE A 20 -23.17 21.48 3.55
CA ILE A 20 -23.41 22.59 4.47
C ILE A 20 -24.76 22.36 5.17
N PRO A 21 -24.81 22.25 6.52
CA PRO A 21 -26.07 22.09 7.23
C PRO A 21 -26.94 23.33 7.05
N VAL A 22 -28.18 23.11 6.60
CA VAL A 22 -29.19 24.12 6.22
C VAL A 22 -29.57 25.10 7.34
N ASN A 23 -29.15 24.89 8.58
CA ASN A 23 -29.46 25.78 9.71
C ASN A 23 -28.53 27.01 9.83
N MET A 24 -28.15 27.61 8.70
CA MET A 24 -27.40 28.86 8.66
C MET A 24 -28.29 30.00 8.17
N SER A 25 -28.25 31.12 8.88
CA SER A 25 -28.91 32.36 8.45
C SER A 25 -28.30 32.83 7.13
N GLN A 26 -29.14 33.35 6.23
CA GLN A 26 -28.68 33.98 4.99
C GLN A 26 -27.67 35.09 5.34
N GLY A 27 -26.49 35.04 4.73
CA GLY A 27 -25.39 35.95 5.02
C GLY A 27 -24.12 35.54 4.28
N GLU A 28 -23.14 36.43 4.26
CA GLU A 28 -21.82 36.15 3.69
C GLU A 28 -20.98 35.36 4.70
N TYR A 29 -20.37 34.27 4.25
CA TYR A 29 -19.49 33.44 5.06
C TYR A 29 -18.12 33.32 4.38
N GLN A 30 -17.05 33.59 5.13
CA GLN A 30 -15.69 33.31 4.70
C GLN A 30 -15.35 31.85 5.01
N LEU A 31 -15.04 31.08 3.97
CA LEU A 31 -14.57 29.69 4.08
C LEU A 31 -13.05 29.65 3.96
N VAL A 32 -12.39 28.89 4.83
CA VAL A 32 -10.95 28.62 4.76
C VAL A 32 -10.78 27.11 4.63
N LEU A 33 -10.26 26.66 3.49
CA LEU A 33 -9.95 25.25 3.23
C LEU A 33 -8.44 25.05 3.41
N VAL A 34 -8.06 24.16 4.32
CA VAL A 34 -6.66 23.77 4.53
C VAL A 34 -6.53 22.32 4.11
N ILE A 35 -5.73 22.06 3.08
CA ILE A 35 -5.42 20.72 2.58
C ILE A 35 -4.02 20.38 3.07
N GLU A 36 -3.92 19.40 3.97
CA GLU A 36 -2.65 18.84 4.40
C GLU A 36 -2.52 17.44 3.82
N GLU A 37 -1.50 17.24 2.99
CA GLU A 37 -1.16 15.91 2.49
C GLU A 37 -0.57 15.09 3.64
N ARG A 38 -1.35 14.11 4.13
CA ARG A 38 -0.83 13.13 5.08
C ARG A 38 -0.10 12.05 4.30
N PRO A 39 1.13 11.68 4.67
CA PRO A 39 1.79 10.55 4.05
C PRO A 39 0.92 9.31 4.25
N VAL A 40 0.45 8.73 3.14
CA VAL A 40 -0.26 7.46 3.17
C VAL A 40 0.76 6.43 3.68
N GLU A 41 0.54 5.91 4.90
CA GLU A 41 1.27 4.75 5.37
C GLU A 41 1.01 3.62 4.35
N LYS A 42 2.01 3.35 3.51
CA LYS A 42 1.96 2.22 2.60
C LYS A 42 1.81 0.97 3.46
N GLN A 43 0.61 0.42 3.44
CA GLN A 43 0.29 -0.82 4.11
C GLN A 43 1.28 -1.86 3.61
N LYS A 44 2.20 -2.32 4.49
CA LYS A 44 3.16 -3.35 4.15
C LYS A 44 2.36 -4.59 3.78
N THR A 45 2.31 -4.91 2.48
CA THR A 45 1.78 -6.17 2.02
C THR A 45 2.72 -7.26 2.51
N THR A 46 2.33 -7.89 3.61
CA THR A 46 2.97 -9.13 4.04
C THR A 46 2.75 -10.17 2.95
N LEU A 47 3.83 -10.68 2.39
CA LEU A 47 3.80 -11.72 1.37
C LEU A 47 3.48 -13.07 2.03
N GLN A 48 2.23 -13.22 2.48
CA GLN A 48 1.80 -14.36 3.28
C GLN A 48 1.58 -15.62 2.45
N ASP A 49 1.49 -15.50 1.12
CA ASP A 49 1.08 -16.60 0.24
C ASP A 49 2.08 -16.80 -0.90
N PHE A 50 3.28 -17.27 -0.55
CA PHE A 50 4.23 -17.76 -1.54
C PHE A 50 4.03 -19.26 -1.75
N PRO A 51 4.04 -19.74 -3.02
CA PRO A 51 3.98 -21.16 -3.28
C PRO A 51 5.19 -21.87 -2.67
N VAL A 52 4.92 -22.85 -1.81
CA VAL A 52 5.96 -23.72 -1.25
C VAL A 52 6.20 -24.85 -2.26
N ILE A 53 7.37 -24.87 -2.89
CA ILE A 53 7.79 -25.99 -3.73
C ILE A 53 8.35 -27.09 -2.82
N SER A 54 7.69 -28.24 -2.79
CA SER A 54 8.23 -29.46 -2.16
C SER A 54 8.89 -30.31 -3.24
N ILE A 55 10.21 -30.31 -3.24
CA ILE A 55 11.05 -31.18 -4.05
C ILE A 55 11.38 -32.35 -3.12
N GLY A 56 11.02 -33.57 -3.50
CA GLY A 56 11.12 -34.76 -2.63
C GLY A 56 12.53 -35.01 -2.06
N SER A 57 12.69 -36.08 -1.30
CA SER A 57 13.98 -36.42 -0.69
C SER A 57 15.12 -36.45 -1.72
N TRP A 58 16.25 -35.86 -1.34
CA TRP A 58 17.45 -35.92 -2.16
C TRP A 58 17.92 -37.38 -2.34
N PRO A 59 18.51 -37.72 -3.50
CA PRO A 59 19.11 -39.04 -3.71
C PRO A 59 20.19 -39.33 -2.66
N GLU A 60 20.23 -40.56 -2.14
CA GLU A 60 21.22 -40.96 -1.11
C GLU A 60 22.68 -40.81 -1.58
N ASN A 61 22.90 -40.91 -2.89
CA ASN A 61 24.19 -40.80 -3.54
C ASN A 61 24.40 -39.47 -4.28
N LEU A 62 23.62 -38.43 -3.95
CA LEU A 62 23.83 -37.11 -4.54
C LEU A 62 25.18 -36.54 -4.09
N SER A 63 26.09 -36.33 -5.04
CA SER A 63 27.29 -35.55 -4.82
C SER A 63 27.11 -34.14 -5.35
N LEU A 64 27.40 -33.15 -4.50
CA LEU A 64 27.50 -31.74 -4.86
C LEU A 64 28.96 -31.28 -4.97
N ARG A 65 29.89 -32.22 -5.12
CA ARG A 65 31.30 -31.91 -5.36
C ARG A 65 31.47 -31.35 -6.76
N ARG A 66 32.43 -30.43 -6.90
CA ARG A 66 32.71 -29.76 -8.17
C ARG A 66 33.13 -30.77 -9.25
N GLU A 67 33.91 -31.77 -8.85
CA GLU A 67 34.36 -32.87 -9.70
C GLU A 67 33.16 -33.63 -10.28
N ASP A 68 32.15 -33.93 -9.45
CA ASP A 68 30.97 -34.71 -9.85
C ASP A 68 29.93 -33.87 -10.61
N MET A 69 29.82 -32.57 -10.30
CA MET A 69 28.89 -31.65 -10.97
C MET A 69 29.41 -31.13 -12.31
N TYR A 70 30.72 -30.88 -12.41
CA TYR A 70 31.34 -30.20 -13.55
C TYR A 70 32.40 -31.02 -14.27
N GLY A 71 32.69 -32.25 -13.83
CA GLY A 71 33.74 -33.08 -14.42
C GLY A 71 35.15 -32.51 -14.26
N ASP A 72 35.33 -31.60 -13.29
CA ASP A 72 36.57 -30.87 -13.07
C ASP A 72 37.44 -31.59 -12.06
N ASP A 73 38.35 -32.43 -12.53
CA ASP A 73 39.29 -33.22 -11.74
C ASP A 73 40.62 -32.49 -11.45
N GLY A 74 40.63 -31.16 -11.61
CA GLY A 74 41.77 -30.30 -11.28
C GLY A 74 42.92 -30.35 -12.29
N ARG A 75 42.62 -30.60 -13.57
CA ARG A 75 43.60 -30.62 -14.66
C ARG A 75 43.35 -29.53 -15.71
#